data_AF-Q21S42-F1
#
_entry.id   AF-Q21S42-F1
#
_cell.length_a   1.000
_cell.length_b   1.000
_cell.length_c   1.000
_cell.angle_alpha   90.00
_cell.angle_beta   90.00
_cell.angle_gamma   90.00
#
_symmetry.space_group_name_H-M   'P 1'
#
loop_
_entity.id
_entity.type
_entity.pdbx_description
1 polymer ?
#
loop_
_entity_poly.entity_id
_entity_poly.type
_entity_poly.pdbx_seq_one_letter_code
_entity_poly.pdbx_strand_id
1 'polypeptide(L)'
;MMLPAHLEKALTDVELHFNAVSAALVSGEPQALTTASAVLRQAAIDFSALLQRLTPGDVQHKDLKPRLTQISNGLVLQRESLLRRTALVEMALDTVMPTAADATYAQTGGPYASLGRQTGAFKYLAA
;
A
#
# COMPACT_ATOMS: atom_id res chain seq x y z
N MET A 1 3.83 30.89 -27.91
CA MET A 1 2.36 30.90 -27.67
C MET A 1 2.16 30.47 -26.24
N MET A 2 1.18 31.02 -25.52
CA MET A 2 0.86 30.59 -24.15
C MET A 2 0.00 29.33 -24.20
N LEU A 3 0.17 28.43 -23.24
CA LEU A 3 -0.66 27.24 -23.07
C LEU A 3 -2.12 27.67 -22.85
N PRO A 4 -3.12 26.93 -23.36
CA PRO A 4 -4.51 27.23 -23.08
C PRO A 4 -4.77 27.28 -21.56
N ALA A 5 -5.43 28.33 -21.08
CA ALA A 5 -5.59 28.60 -19.64
C ALA A 5 -6.27 27.43 -18.87
N HIS A 6 -7.15 26.69 -19.52
CA HIS A 6 -7.80 25.52 -18.93
C HIS A 6 -6.83 24.34 -18.75
N LEU A 7 -5.84 24.19 -19.63
CA LEU A 7 -4.84 23.14 -19.53
C LEU A 7 -3.78 23.48 -18.50
N GLU A 8 -3.33 24.74 -18.46
CA GLU A 8 -2.43 25.24 -17.43
C GLU A 8 -3.02 25.03 -16.02
N LYS A 9 -4.31 25.34 -15.86
CA LYS A 9 -5.04 25.11 -14.60
C LYS A 9 -5.09 23.61 -14.25
N ALA A 10 -5.52 22.76 -15.19
CA ALA A 10 -5.62 21.32 -14.93
C ALA A 10 -4.25 20.69 -14.58
N LEU A 11 -3.18 21.15 -15.23
CA LEU A 11 -1.83 20.66 -14.95
C LEU A 11 -1.35 21.12 -13.56
N THR A 12 -1.64 22.36 -13.19
CA THR A 12 -1.35 22.89 -11.84
C THR A 12 -2.15 22.16 -10.76
N ASP A 13 -3.42 21.83 -11.03
CA ASP A 13 -4.26 21.07 -10.10
C ASP A 13 -3.70 19.64 -9.89
N VAL A 14 -3.25 18.98 -10.96
CA VAL A 14 -2.57 17.67 -10.86
C VAL A 14 -1.29 17.77 -10.04
N GLU A 15 -0.47 18.80 -10.25
CA GLU A 15 0.76 19.03 -9.46
C GLU A 15 0.47 19.29 -7.98
N LEU A 16 -0.59 20.06 -7.68
CA LEU A 16 -1.04 20.32 -6.31
C LEU A 16 -1.45 19.02 -5.62
N HIS A 17 -2.28 18.21 -6.28
CA HIS A 17 -2.74 16.93 -5.72
C HIS A 17 -1.61 15.91 -5.60
N PHE A 18 -0.64 15.93 -6.54
CA PHE A 18 0.56 15.12 -6.44
C PHE A 18 1.37 15.46 -5.19
N ASN A 19 1.56 16.75 -4.90
CA ASN A 19 2.25 17.20 -3.68
C ASN A 19 1.46 16.84 -2.41
N ALA A 20 0.13 16.92 -2.44
CA ALA A 20 -0.71 16.50 -1.32
C ALA A 20 -0.57 15.00 -1.01
N VAL A 21 -0.48 14.14 -2.04
CA VAL A 21 -0.20 12.71 -1.85
C VAL A 21 1.19 12.49 -1.23
N SER A 22 2.21 13.20 -1.72
CA SER A 22 3.56 13.13 -1.13
C SER A 22 3.55 13.56 0.35
N ALA A 23 2.83 14.62 0.70
CA ALA A 23 2.70 15.06 2.09
C ALA A 23 1.96 14.02 2.96
N ALA A 24 0.89 13.42 2.45
CA ALA A 24 0.15 12.37 3.14
C ALA A 24 0.96 11.07 3.31
N LEU A 25 1.85 10.75 2.36
CA LEU A 25 2.79 9.64 2.49
C LEU A 25 3.77 9.86 3.65
N VAL A 26 4.24 11.10 3.82
CA VAL A 26 5.17 11.47 4.90
C VAL A 26 4.46 11.54 6.26
N SER A 27 3.23 12.06 6.32
CA SER A 27 2.46 12.13 7.57
C SER A 27 2.08 10.75 8.11
N GLY A 28 2.04 9.73 7.23
CA GLY A 28 1.74 8.36 7.62
C GLY A 28 0.25 8.11 7.90
N GLU A 29 -0.63 9.08 7.70
CA GLU A 29 -2.06 8.91 7.92
C GLU A 29 -2.73 8.15 6.76
N PRO A 30 -3.28 6.94 7.00
CA PRO A 30 -3.84 6.11 5.94
C PRO A 30 -5.09 6.73 5.29
N GLN A 31 -5.97 7.38 6.07
CA GLN A 31 -7.17 8.01 5.54
C GLN A 31 -6.86 9.22 4.66
N ALA A 32 -5.90 10.06 5.09
CA ALA A 32 -5.43 11.20 4.31
C ALA A 32 -4.82 10.73 2.98
N LEU A 33 -4.05 9.65 3.00
CA LEU A 33 -3.44 9.06 1.81
C LEU A 33 -4.49 8.52 0.82
N THR A 34 -5.50 7.79 1.29
CA THR A 34 -6.57 7.27 0.42
C THR A 34 -7.34 8.41 -0.23
N THR A 35 -7.67 9.44 0.55
CA THR A 35 -8.42 10.62 0.08
C THR A 35 -7.60 11.39 -0.96
N ALA A 36 -6.34 11.72 -0.67
CA ALA A 36 -5.45 12.42 -1.58
C ALA A 36 -5.22 11.63 -2.88
N SER A 37 -5.08 10.30 -2.79
CA SER A 37 -4.90 9.43 -3.97
C SER A 37 -6.16 9.39 -4.84
N ALA A 38 -7.35 9.36 -4.25
CA ALA A 38 -8.61 9.39 -4.98
C ALA A 38 -8.78 10.71 -5.76
N VAL A 39 -8.44 11.83 -5.11
CA VAL A 39 -8.49 13.16 -5.74
C VAL A 39 -7.47 13.28 -6.87
N LEU A 40 -6.22 12.81 -6.66
CA LEU A 40 -5.20 12.77 -7.72
C LEU A 40 -5.65 11.93 -8.92
N ARG A 41 -6.29 10.78 -8.67
CA ARG A 41 -6.84 9.93 -9.75
C ARG A 41 -7.88 10.68 -10.57
N GLN A 42 -8.80 11.38 -9.90
CA GLN A 42 -9.85 12.14 -10.58
C GLN A 42 -9.24 13.27 -11.42
N ALA A 43 -8.31 14.04 -10.87
CA ALA A 43 -7.60 15.10 -11.59
C ALA A 43 -6.84 14.56 -12.81
N ALA A 44 -6.23 13.38 -12.71
CA ALA A 44 -5.55 12.73 -13.83
C ALA A 44 -6.52 12.29 -14.94
N ILE A 45 -7.71 11.78 -14.58
CA ILE A 45 -8.77 11.44 -15.55
C ILE A 45 -9.23 12.71 -16.26
N ASP A 46 -9.53 13.77 -15.52
CA ASP A 46 -9.99 15.04 -16.08
C ASP A 46 -8.93 15.66 -17.00
N PHE A 47 -7.66 15.62 -16.59
CA PHE A 47 -6.52 16.03 -17.41
C PHE A 47 -6.40 15.19 -18.69
N SER A 48 -6.54 13.87 -18.61
CA SER A 48 -6.49 13.00 -19.79
C SER A 48 -7.60 13.30 -20.81
N ALA A 49 -8.80 13.65 -20.32
CA ALA A 49 -9.92 14.03 -21.16
C ALA A 49 -9.70 15.39 -21.85
N LEU A 50 -8.94 16.29 -21.21
CA LEU A 50 -8.52 17.56 -21.81
C LEU A 50 -7.41 17.36 -22.85
N LEU A 51 -6.45 16.46 -22.59
CA LEU A 51 -5.38 16.12 -23.55
C LEU A 51 -5.95 15.59 -24.87
N GLN A 52 -7.03 14.82 -24.84
CA GLN A 52 -7.68 14.30 -26.04
C GLN A 52 -8.27 15.39 -26.95
N ARG A 53 -8.50 16.60 -26.43
CA ARG A 53 -9.07 17.74 -27.16
C ARG A 53 -8.01 18.73 -27.63
N LEU A 54 -6.73 18.41 -27.44
CA LEU A 54 -5.63 19.30 -27.79
C LEU A 54 -5.44 19.44 -29.29
N THR A 55 -5.04 20.64 -29.69
CA THR A 55 -4.56 20.86 -31.06
C THR A 55 -3.07 20.52 -31.18
N PRO A 56 -2.56 20.19 -32.38
CA PRO A 56 -1.14 19.93 -32.58
C PRO A 56 -0.22 21.09 -32.15
N GLY A 57 -0.73 22.34 -32.16
CA GLY A 57 0.00 23.52 -31.69
C GLY A 57 0.18 23.55 -30.17
N ASP A 58 -0.79 23.03 -29.41
CA ASP A 58 -0.73 22.96 -27.95
C ASP A 58 0.22 21.87 -27.47
N VAL A 59 0.32 20.76 -28.20
CA VAL A 59 1.23 19.64 -27.90
C VAL A 59 2.71 20.03 -28.08
N GLN A 60 2.99 20.96 -29.00
CA GLN A 60 4.36 21.47 -29.23
C GLN A 60 4.80 22.53 -28.21
N HIS A 61 3.97 22.82 -27.20
CA HIS A 61 4.33 23.79 -26.17
C HIS A 61 5.53 23.28 -25.35
N LYS A 62 6.57 24.12 -25.26
CA LYS A 62 7.87 23.75 -24.66
C LYS A 62 7.78 23.32 -23.19
N ASP A 63 6.80 23.87 -22.46
CA ASP A 63 6.65 23.65 -21.02
C ASP A 63 5.79 22.43 -20.65
N LEU A 64 4.99 21.90 -21.58
CA LEU A 64 4.07 20.79 -21.28
C LEU A 64 4.82 19.48 -21.07
N LYS A 65 5.76 19.16 -21.99
CA LYS A 65 6.57 17.94 -21.93
C LYS A 65 7.44 17.83 -20.67
N PRO A 66 8.22 18.84 -20.24
CA PRO A 66 9.06 18.72 -19.05
C PRO A 66 8.24 18.55 -17.78
N ARG A 67 7.13 19.29 -17.62
CA ARG A 67 6.24 19.16 -16.45
C ARG A 67 5.60 17.78 -16.37
N LEU A 68 5.10 17.26 -17.49
CA LEU A 68 4.55 15.91 -17.53
C LEU A 68 5.61 14.84 -17.20
N THR A 69 6.84 15.04 -17.67
CA THR A 69 7.96 14.15 -17.37
C THR A 69 8.29 14.18 -15.87
N GLN A 70 8.31 15.37 -15.26
CA GLN A 70 8.53 15.54 -13.82
C GLN A 70 7.44 14.84 -12.98
N ILE A 71 6.16 15.00 -13.35
CA ILE A 71 5.05 14.30 -12.69
C ILE A 71 5.22 12.78 -12.85
N SER A 72 5.55 12.30 -14.05
CA SER A 72 5.72 10.86 -14.30
C SER A 72 6.85 10.26 -13.46
N ASN A 73 7.98 10.94 -13.35
CA ASN A 73 9.11 10.52 -12.52
C ASN A 73 8.74 10.54 -11.03
N GLY A 74 8.00 11.56 -10.59
CA GLY A 74 7.49 11.65 -9.23
C GLY A 74 6.54 10.51 -8.87
N LEU A 75 5.67 10.09 -9.79
CA LEU A 75 4.76 8.97 -9.58
C LEU A 75 5.50 7.63 -9.38
N VAL A 76 6.61 7.42 -10.09
CA VAL A 76 7.47 6.25 -9.88
C VAL A 76 8.00 6.24 -8.43
N LEU A 77 8.51 7.37 -7.95
CA LEU A 77 9.02 7.50 -6.59
C LEU A 77 7.94 7.29 -5.51
N GLN A 78 6.73 7.79 -5.74
CA GLN A 78 5.59 7.56 -4.85
C GLN A 78 5.23 6.07 -4.78
N ARG A 79 5.22 5.36 -5.93
CA ARG A 79 4.97 3.92 -5.98
C ARG A 79 6.02 3.13 -5.20
N GLU A 80 7.29 3.45 -5.38
CA GLU A 80 8.38 2.81 -4.62
C GLU A 80 8.23 3.03 -3.11
N SER A 81 7.83 4.24 -2.70
CA SER A 81 7.61 4.57 -1.28
C SER A 81 6.43 3.80 -0.69
N LEU A 82 5.35 3.61 -1.45
CA LEU A 82 4.21 2.77 -1.08
C LEU A 82 4.59 1.29 -0.95
N LEU A 83 5.37 0.76 -1.89
CA LEU A 83 5.85 -0.63 -1.83
C LEU A 83 6.70 -0.88 -0.59
N ARG A 84 7.66 0.01 -0.32
CA ARG A 84 8.48 -0.06 0.91
C ARG A 84 7.63 -0.02 2.17
N ARG A 85 6.61 0.83 2.21
CA ARG A 85 5.71 0.92 3.36
C ARG A 85 4.86 -0.34 3.53
N THR A 86 4.42 -0.95 2.43
CA THR A 86 3.66 -2.21 2.47
C THR A 86 4.49 -3.33 3.08
N ALA A 87 5.74 -3.49 2.65
CA ALA A 87 6.65 -4.49 3.22
C ALA A 87 6.91 -4.26 4.72
N LEU A 88 7.05 -3.00 5.17
CA LEU A 88 7.19 -2.69 6.60
C LEU A 88 5.92 -3.02 7.40
N VAL A 89 4.74 -2.78 6.81
CA VAL A 89 3.45 -3.14 7.44
C VAL A 89 3.28 -4.65 7.53
N GLU A 90 3.67 -5.40 6.49
CA GLU A 90 3.66 -6.87 6.49
C GLU A 90 4.60 -7.43 7.57
N MET A 91 5.83 -6.93 7.65
CA MET A 91 6.78 -7.34 8.70
C MET A 91 6.27 -6.98 10.10
N ALA A 92 5.66 -5.81 10.29
CA ALA A 92 5.04 -5.44 11.55
C ALA A 92 3.84 -6.35 11.89
N LEU A 93 3.03 -6.69 10.90
CA LEU A 93 1.92 -7.63 11.07
C LEU A 93 2.42 -9.00 11.51
N ASP A 94 3.47 -9.53 10.89
CA ASP A 94 4.07 -10.82 11.26
C ASP A 94 4.62 -10.82 12.70
N THR A 95 5.08 -9.67 13.21
CA THR A 95 5.53 -9.58 14.61
C THR A 95 4.38 -9.52 15.61
N VAL A 96 3.26 -8.87 15.27
CA VAL A 96 2.10 -8.73 16.17
C VAL A 96 1.23 -9.97 16.14
N MET A 97 1.03 -10.55 14.96
CA MET A 97 0.27 -11.75 14.73
C MET A 97 1.12 -12.72 13.94
N PRO A 98 2.11 -13.37 14.59
CA PRO A 98 2.84 -14.45 13.94
C PRO A 98 1.80 -15.49 13.52
N THR A 99 1.58 -15.61 12.21
CA THR A 99 0.87 -16.76 11.66
C THR A 99 1.55 -17.96 12.28
N ALA A 100 0.81 -18.74 13.06
CA ALA A 100 1.36 -19.85 13.82
C ALA A 100 2.07 -20.81 12.85
N ALA A 101 3.36 -20.60 12.62
CA ALA A 101 4.24 -21.63 12.12
C ALA A 101 4.08 -22.74 13.16
N ASP A 102 3.58 -23.90 12.70
CA ASP A 102 3.25 -25.09 13.46
C ASP A 102 3.88 -25.04 14.84
N ALA A 103 3.03 -24.80 15.85
CA ALA A 103 3.48 -24.49 17.20
C ALA A 103 4.64 -25.42 17.58
N THR A 104 5.85 -24.86 17.64
CA THR A 104 7.10 -25.62 17.75
C THR A 104 7.13 -26.44 19.05
N TYR A 105 6.23 -26.14 19.98
CA TYR A 105 6.02 -26.85 21.24
C TYR A 105 4.69 -27.62 21.35
N ALA A 106 3.78 -27.56 20.37
CA ALA A 106 2.52 -28.32 20.42
C ALA A 106 2.61 -29.72 19.82
N GLN A 107 3.72 -30.06 19.16
CA GLN A 107 3.88 -31.33 18.45
C GLN A 107 5.00 -32.16 19.07
N THR A 108 4.79 -32.60 20.32
CA THR A 108 5.20 -33.90 20.87
C THR A 108 5.11 -33.85 22.40
N GLY A 109 3.92 -34.14 22.92
CA GLY A 109 3.84 -34.80 24.21
C GLY A 109 4.70 -36.05 24.14
N GLY A 110 5.86 -36.04 24.80
CA GLY A 110 6.71 -37.21 24.92
C GLY A 110 5.96 -38.37 25.57
N PRO A 111 6.48 -39.61 25.48
CA PRO A 111 5.81 -40.83 25.95
C PRO A 111 5.47 -40.83 27.46
N TYR A 112 5.91 -39.81 28.22
CA TYR A 112 5.60 -39.60 29.63
C TYR A 112 4.44 -38.65 29.91
N ALA A 113 3.82 -38.05 28.89
CA ALA A 113 2.63 -37.20 29.05
C ALA A 113 1.30 -37.98 29.03
N SER A 114 1.33 -39.29 29.32
CA SER A 114 0.09 -40.04 29.57
C SER A 114 -0.25 -40.00 31.06
N LEU A 115 -1.22 -39.16 31.38
CA LEU A 115 -2.00 -39.26 32.62
C LEU A 115 -2.54 -40.68 32.75
N GLY A 116 -2.04 -41.41 33.74
CA GLY A 116 -2.75 -42.45 34.49
C GLY A 116 -3.62 -43.42 33.69
N ARG A 117 -3.01 -44.32 32.90
CA ARG A 117 -3.67 -45.59 32.59
C ARG A 117 -3.46 -46.51 33.79
N GLN A 118 -4.41 -46.49 34.71
CA GLN A 118 -4.49 -47.40 35.86
C GLN A 118 -4.58 -48.85 35.34
N THR A 119 -3.46 -49.56 35.31
CA THR A 119 -3.41 -51.01 35.06
C THR A 119 -2.77 -51.69 36.27
N GLY A 120 -3.62 -52.21 37.14
CA GLY A 120 -3.22 -53.01 38.29
C GLY A 120 -4.46 -53.65 38.89
N ALA A 121 -4.81 -54.83 38.40
CA ALA A 121 -5.88 -55.64 38.94
C ALA A 121 -5.55 -56.07 40.38
N PHE A 122 -6.27 -55.54 41.37
CA PHE A 122 -6.23 -56.06 42.72
C PHE A 122 -6.97 -57.40 42.75
N LYS A 123 -6.21 -58.51 42.78
CA LYS A 123 -6.76 -59.80 43.16
C LYS A 123 -6.99 -59.77 44.68
N TYR A 124 -8.26 -59.69 45.08
CA TYR A 124 -8.68 -60.01 46.44
C TYR A 124 -8.51 -61.52 46.63
N LEU A 125 -7.64 -61.93 47.55
CA LEU A 125 -7.73 -63.25 48.18
C LEU A 125 -8.71 -63.12 49.33
N ALA A 126 -9.90 -63.65 49.13
CA ALA A 126 -10.84 -63.99 50.19
C ALA A 126 -11.07 -65.51 50.14
N ALA A 127 -11.15 -66.08 51.34
CA ALA A 127 -11.29 -67.49 51.73
C ALA A 127 -9.96 -68.23 52.00
#